data_AF-A0A974PTS6-F1
#
_entry.id   AF-A0A974PTS6-F1
#
_cell.length_a   1.000
_cell.length_b   1.000
_cell.length_c   1.000
_cell.angle_alpha   90.00
_cell.angle_beta   90.00
_cell.angle_gamma   90.00
#
_symmetry.space_group_name_H-M   'P 1'
#
loop_
_entity.id
_entity.type
_entity.pdbx_description
1 polymer ?
#
loop_
_entity_poly.entity_id
_entity_poly.type
_entity_poly.pdbx_seq_one_letter_code
_entity_poly.pdbx_strand_id
1 'polypeptide(L)'
;MPNPTVPAVAPGLPAITESHDAILTMIDRMENGLLEVRDLAHAVFIIAGAMPWDEAQAAQRVAGLIMDRAEELKKQRTAVLKALHSLPADAGEASNG
;
A
#
# COMPACT_ATOMS: atom_id res chain seq x y z
N MET A 1 -25.18 17.59 -43.02
CA MET A 1 -24.87 17.07 -41.67
C MET A 1 -25.71 15.82 -41.43
N PRO A 2 -25.30 14.80 -40.65
CA PRO A 2 -24.18 14.72 -39.70
C PRO A 2 -23.16 13.59 -39.98
N ASN A 3 -22.00 13.69 -39.33
CA ASN A 3 -21.11 12.58 -38.97
C ASN A 3 -21.57 12.04 -37.60
N PRO A 4 -21.62 10.72 -37.37
CA PRO A 4 -21.01 10.24 -36.12
C PRO A 4 -20.45 8.81 -36.25
N THR A 5 -19.18 8.68 -36.59
CA THR A 5 -18.42 7.49 -36.15
C THR A 5 -17.69 7.85 -34.86
N VAL A 6 -18.41 7.78 -33.74
CA VAL A 6 -17.79 7.71 -32.41
C VAL A 6 -16.97 6.41 -32.39
N PRO A 7 -15.67 6.42 -32.03
CA PRO A 7 -14.90 5.19 -31.95
C PRO A 7 -15.53 4.26 -30.91
N ALA A 8 -15.74 3.00 -31.30
CA ALA A 8 -16.21 1.96 -30.41
C ALA A 8 -15.31 1.92 -29.16
N VAL A 9 -15.90 2.19 -27.99
CA VAL A 9 -15.27 1.92 -26.70
C VAL A 9 -14.93 0.43 -26.70
N ALA A 10 -13.63 0.11 -26.66
CA ALA A 10 -13.15 -1.26 -26.61
C ALA A 10 -13.76 -1.95 -25.37
N PRO A 11 -14.52 -3.05 -25.53
CA PRO A 11 -15.01 -3.82 -24.40
C PRO A 11 -13.79 -4.48 -23.72
N GLY A 12 -13.51 -4.15 -22.46
CA GLY A 12 -12.52 -4.89 -21.67
C GLY A 12 -11.54 -4.07 -20.84
N LEU A 13 -11.60 -2.73 -20.84
CA LEU A 13 -10.92 -1.98 -19.77
C LEU A 13 -11.89 -1.88 -18.58
N PRO A 14 -11.51 -2.39 -17.39
CA PRO A 14 -12.33 -2.18 -16.20
C PRO A 14 -12.55 -0.69 -16.02
N ALA A 15 -13.77 -0.29 -15.65
CA ALA A 15 -14.09 1.10 -15.41
C ALA A 15 -13.03 1.67 -14.43
N ILE A 16 -12.40 2.78 -14.79
CA ILE A 16 -11.26 3.37 -14.05
C ILE A 16 -11.56 3.50 -12.54
N THR A 17 -12.84 3.68 -12.19
CA THR A 17 -13.37 3.71 -10.83
C THR A 17 -13.32 2.36 -10.08
N GLU A 18 -13.65 1.23 -10.71
CA GLU A 18 -13.56 -0.10 -10.06
C GLU A 18 -12.12 -0.48 -9.74
N SER A 19 -11.17 -0.07 -10.59
CA SER A 19 -9.74 -0.27 -10.35
C SER A 19 -9.23 0.57 -9.17
N HIS A 20 -9.74 1.79 -9.00
CA HIS A 20 -9.32 2.71 -7.94
C HIS A 20 -9.74 2.24 -6.54
N ASP A 21 -11.00 1.84 -6.37
CA ASP A 21 -11.50 1.37 -5.06
C ASP A 21 -10.83 0.06 -4.62
N ALA A 22 -10.52 -0.83 -5.58
CA ALA A 22 -9.76 -2.04 -5.32
C ALA A 22 -8.33 -1.73 -4.84
N ILE A 23 -7.68 -0.72 -5.43
CA ILE A 23 -6.35 -0.27 -5.03
C ILE A 23 -6.38 0.35 -3.63
N LEU A 24 -7.35 1.20 -3.32
CA LEU A 24 -7.51 1.77 -1.97
C LEU A 24 -7.75 0.68 -0.92
N THR A 25 -8.62 -0.29 -1.22
CA THR A 25 -8.87 -1.44 -0.33
C THR A 25 -7.60 -2.26 -0.08
N MET A 26 -6.77 -2.47 -1.11
CA MET A 26 -5.49 -3.16 -0.96
C MET A 26 -4.53 -2.37 -0.07
N ILE A 27 -4.46 -1.04 -0.25
CA ILE A 27 -3.63 -0.14 0.56
C ILE A 27 -4.06 -0.15 2.03
N ASP A 28 -5.35 -0.22 2.33
CA ASP A 28 -5.85 -0.30 3.71
C ASP A 28 -5.56 -1.66 4.36
N ARG A 29 -5.66 -2.75 3.59
CA ARG A 29 -5.20 -4.07 4.07
C ARG A 29 -3.70 -4.08 4.40
N MET A 30 -2.89 -3.38 3.61
CA MET A 30 -1.47 -3.22 3.91
C MET A 30 -1.26 -2.45 5.23
N GLU A 31 -2.04 -1.40 5.51
CA GLU A 31 -1.94 -0.68 6.79
C GLU A 31 -2.28 -1.55 7.98
N ASN A 32 -3.39 -2.29 7.91
CA ASN A 32 -3.78 -3.21 8.98
C ASN A 32 -2.72 -4.30 9.20
N GLY A 33 -2.19 -4.88 8.12
CA GLY A 33 -1.10 -5.86 8.21
C GLY A 33 0.17 -5.29 8.86
N LEU A 34 0.49 -4.01 8.62
CA LEU A 34 1.65 -3.37 9.27
C LEU A 34 1.44 -3.14 10.77
N LEU A 35 0.21 -2.83 11.19
CA LEU A 35 -0.14 -2.72 12.61
C LEU A 35 -0.04 -4.09 13.30
N GLU A 36 -0.55 -5.15 12.67
CA GLU A 36 -0.44 -6.52 13.18
C GLU A 36 1.02 -6.96 13.33
N VAL A 37 1.86 -6.69 12.33
CA VAL A 37 3.30 -7.01 12.38
C VAL A 37 4.00 -6.26 13.51
N ARG A 38 3.66 -4.98 13.73
CA ARG A 38 4.20 -4.20 14.86
C ARG A 38 3.78 -4.80 16.19
N ASP A 39 2.52 -5.17 16.34
CA ASP A 39 1.99 -5.71 17.59
C ASP A 39 2.58 -7.10 17.88
N LEU A 40 2.81 -7.92 16.84
CA LEU A 40 3.56 -9.18 16.94
C LEU A 40 5.01 -8.95 17.37
N ALA A 41 5.71 -7.97 16.78
CA ALA A 41 7.07 -7.65 17.16
C ALA A 41 7.16 -7.16 18.62
N HIS A 42 6.19 -6.36 19.08
CA HIS A 42 6.08 -6.01 20.51
C HIS A 42 5.84 -7.23 21.41
N ALA A 43 4.99 -8.17 20.99
CA ALA A 43 4.79 -9.41 21.75
C ALA A 43 6.10 -10.21 21.88
N VAL A 44 6.92 -10.26 20.82
CA VAL A 44 8.25 -10.89 20.88
C VAL A 44 9.15 -10.22 21.92
N PHE A 45 9.15 -8.88 22.00
CA PHE A 45 9.91 -8.16 23.05
C PHE A 45 9.45 -8.53 24.46
N ILE A 46 8.15 -8.67 24.69
CA ILE A 46 7.59 -9.05 26.00
C ILE A 46 8.01 -10.49 26.35
N ILE A 47 7.86 -11.44 25.42
CA ILE A 47 8.19 -12.84 25.66
C ILE A 47 9.70 -13.04 25.82
N ALA A 48 10.53 -12.28 25.10
CA ALA A 48 11.98 -12.31 25.25
C ALA A 48 12.42 -12.02 26.70
N GLY A 49 11.65 -11.25 27.48
CA GLY A 49 11.91 -11.01 28.90
C GLY A 49 11.81 -12.27 29.78
N ALA A 50 11.19 -13.33 29.30
CA ALA A 50 11.05 -14.61 30.00
C ALA A 50 12.01 -15.71 29.46
N MET A 51 12.82 -15.41 28.45
CA MET A 51 13.74 -16.36 27.82
C MET A 51 15.15 -16.32 28.47
N PRO A 52 15.96 -17.38 28.32
CA PRO A 52 17.41 -17.31 28.55
C PRO A 52 18.04 -16.14 27.78
N TRP A 53 19.06 -15.52 28.37
CA TRP A 53 19.66 -14.28 27.86
C TRP A 53 20.05 -14.32 26.37
N ASP A 54 20.70 -15.39 25.92
CA ASP A 54 21.14 -15.52 24.53
C ASP A 54 19.97 -15.65 23.55
N GLU A 55 18.92 -16.38 23.95
CA GLU A 55 17.68 -16.53 23.19
C GLU A 55 16.88 -15.23 23.15
N ALA A 56 16.81 -14.52 24.29
CA ALA A 56 16.20 -13.21 24.40
C ALA A 56 16.87 -12.20 23.44
N GLN A 57 18.21 -12.17 23.39
CA GLN A 57 18.93 -11.31 22.46
C GLN A 57 18.68 -11.69 21.00
N ALA A 58 18.60 -12.98 20.68
CA ALA A 58 18.27 -13.41 19.33
C ALA A 58 16.85 -12.99 18.94
N ALA A 59 15.87 -13.21 19.82
CA ALA A 59 14.48 -12.83 19.61
C ALA A 59 14.31 -11.31 19.43
N GLN A 60 14.99 -10.51 20.26
CA GLN A 60 14.97 -9.04 20.16
C GLN A 60 15.59 -8.54 18.85
N ARG A 61 16.69 -9.16 18.38
CA ARG A 61 17.28 -8.82 17.07
C ARG A 61 16.33 -9.10 15.92
N VAL A 62 15.67 -10.27 15.94
CA VAL A 62 14.68 -10.63 14.92
C VAL A 62 13.47 -9.68 14.97
N ALA A 63 12.97 -9.35 16.16
CA ALA A 63 11.89 -8.38 16.33
C ALA A 63 12.26 -7.00 15.77
N GLY A 64 13.50 -6.54 16.01
CA GLY A 64 14.04 -5.30 15.44
C GLY A 64 14.03 -5.31 13.90
N LEU A 65 14.54 -6.38 13.28
CA LEU A 65 14.54 -6.53 11.82
C LEU A 65 13.12 -6.53 11.22
N ILE A 66 12.17 -7.15 11.91
CA ILE A 66 10.76 -7.15 11.50
C ILE A 66 10.17 -5.74 11.56
N MET A 67 10.45 -4.98 12.62
CA MET A 67 10.01 -3.59 12.76
C MET A 67 10.62 -2.68 11.69
N ASP A 68 11.93 -2.81 11.43
CA ASP A 68 12.61 -2.05 10.37
C ASP A 68 11.96 -2.31 9.00
N ARG A 69 11.64 -3.58 8.72
CA ARG A 69 10.96 -3.96 7.47
C ARG A 69 9.54 -3.42 7.40
N ALA A 70 8.80 -3.43 8.51
CA ALA A 70 7.46 -2.86 8.60
C ALA A 70 7.49 -1.34 8.35
N GLU A 71 8.45 -0.62 8.93
CA GLU A 71 8.60 0.82 8.71
C GLU A 71 8.93 1.14 7.24
N GLU A 72 9.76 0.33 6.58
CA GLU A 72 10.03 0.47 5.14
C GLU A 72 8.75 0.26 4.30
N LEU A 73 7.98 -0.79 4.59
CA LEU A 73 6.72 -1.04 3.89
C LEU A 73 5.69 0.07 4.13
N LYS A 74 5.66 0.67 5.33
CA LYS A 74 4.83 1.84 5.64
C LYS A 74 5.21 3.05 4.79
N LYS A 75 6.51 3.32 4.61
CA LYS A 75 7.00 4.38 3.71
C LYS A 75 6.58 4.12 2.27
N GLN A 76 6.70 2.88 1.80
CA GLN A 76 6.27 2.47 0.46
C GLN A 76 4.76 2.67 0.26
N ARG A 77 3.92 2.22 1.21
CA ARG A 77 2.47 2.48 1.20
C ARG A 77 2.17 3.98 1.10
N THR A 78 2.83 4.78 1.93
CA THR A 78 2.65 6.24 1.96
C THR A 78 3.03 6.88 0.62
N ALA A 79 4.10 6.41 -0.02
CA ALA A 79 4.50 6.89 -1.35
C ALA A 79 3.47 6.54 -2.43
N VAL A 80 2.93 5.31 -2.40
CA VAL A 80 1.87 4.87 -3.33
C VAL A 80 0.59 5.70 -3.14
N LEU A 81 0.16 5.90 -1.89
CA LEU A 81 -1.02 6.71 -1.58
C LEU A 81 -0.87 8.15 -2.07
N LYS A 82 0.31 8.76 -1.87
CA LYS A 82 0.63 10.08 -2.42
C LYS A 82 0.54 10.11 -3.94
N ALA A 83 1.11 9.12 -4.62
CA ALA A 83 1.10 9.02 -6.08
C ALA A 83 -0.33 8.91 -6.64
N LEU A 84 -1.21 8.19 -5.96
CA LEU A 84 -2.63 8.08 -6.33
C LEU A 84 -3.38 9.40 -6.13
N HIS A 85 -3.09 10.15 -5.07
CA HIS A 85 -3.69 11.47 -4.83
C HIS A 85 -3.09 12.59 -5.70
N SER A 86 -1.95 12.34 -6.33
CA SER A 86 -1.27 13.27 -7.24
C SER A 86 -1.39 12.90 -8.72
N LEU A 87 -2.30 11.99 -9.08
CA LEU A 87 -2.68 11.80 -10.48
C LEU A 87 -3.11 13.15 -11.06
N PRO A 88 -2.56 13.58 -12.21
CA PRO A 88 -2.85 14.90 -12.73
C PRO A 88 -4.34 14.99 -13.05
N ALA A 89 -4.99 16.02 -12.50
CA ALA A 89 -6.34 16.42 -12.88
C ALA A 89 -6.45 16.84 -14.36
N ASP A 90 -5.34 16.94 -15.09
CA ASP A 90 -5.29 17.39 -16.48
C ASP A 90 -4.74 16.31 -17.43
N ALA A 91 -5.62 15.41 -17.83
CA ALA A 91 -5.52 14.72 -19.13
C ALA A 91 -6.71 15.10 -20.03
N GLY A 92 -7.26 16.31 -19.83
CA GLY A 92 -8.44 16.83 -20.55
C GLY A 92 -8.23 18.13 -21.33
N GLU A 93 -7.12 18.86 -21.14
CA GLU A 93 -6.93 20.20 -21.75
C GLU A 93 -5.74 20.30 -22.71
N ALA A 94 -5.44 19.24 -23.48
CA ALA A 94 -4.42 19.30 -24.53
C ALA A 94 -4.95 18.97 -25.95
N SER A 95 -6.25 19.17 -26.20
CA SER A 95 -6.83 18.94 -27.54
C SER A 95 -7.95 19.90 -27.92
N ASN A 96 -7.83 21.18 -27.58
CA ASN A 96 -8.62 22.26 -28.20
C ASN A 96 -7.77 23.54 -28.25
N GLY A 97 -7.05 23.73 -29.35
CA GLY A 97 -6.26 24.93 -29.63
C GLY A 97 -5.51 24.81 -30.93
#